data_AF-A0A7X7QWI6-F1
#
_entry.id   AF-A0A7X7QWI6-F1
#
_cell.length_a   1.000
_cell.length_b   1.000
_cell.length_c   1.000
_cell.angle_alpha   90.00
_cell.angle_beta   90.00
_cell.angle_gamma   90.00
#
_symmetry.space_group_name_H-M   'P 1'
#
loop_
_entity.id
_entity.type
_entity.pdbx_description
1 polymer ?
#
loop_
_entity_poly.entity_id
_entity_poly.type
_entity_poly.pdbx_seq_one_letter_code
_entity_poly.pdbx_strand_id
1 'polypeptide(L)'
;MNGRNDIVTEEGKFSGNAFTFRRNRALHHGTVLLDVDREKLGRYLQVSKEKMEAKGIKSVQSRIVNLREYNNDITVDDLKISIVEAFEKEFGACEIINEFDDPLSLKEFVNQEEIDAIYDIYSSWDYRYGQAPRFDIEWVHRFSWGGIEIHLCLKNGIITQSRIFSDALDEPFITSIQDCFNNVRFKKQDMIKAISAKKSDSPMAHDIIEYIQSKEF
;
A
#
# COMPACT_ATOMS: atom_id res chain seq x y z
N MET A 1 11.25 16.31 -3.66
CA MET A 1 10.67 14.96 -3.62
C MET A 1 11.79 13.95 -3.74
N ASN A 2 11.90 13.02 -2.81
CA ASN A 2 12.80 11.86 -2.93
C ASN A 2 11.93 10.61 -3.06
N GLY A 3 12.09 9.84 -4.15
CA GLY A 3 11.19 8.74 -4.48
C GLY A 3 9.85 9.20 -5.07
N ARG A 4 8.96 8.25 -5.40
CA ARG A 4 7.69 8.52 -6.09
C ARG A 4 6.58 9.08 -5.17
N ASN A 5 6.71 8.95 -3.84
CA ASN A 5 5.59 9.10 -2.91
C ASN A 5 5.89 9.95 -1.66
N ASP A 6 7.12 10.40 -1.46
CA ASP A 6 7.50 11.05 -0.21
C ASP A 6 7.73 12.55 -0.41
N ILE A 7 7.19 13.35 0.52
CA ILE A 7 7.55 14.75 0.66
C ILE A 7 8.52 14.87 1.83
N VAL A 8 9.66 15.49 1.54
CA VAL A 8 10.83 15.54 2.41
C VAL A 8 11.29 16.97 2.58
N THR A 9 11.80 17.26 3.77
CA THR A 9 12.67 18.40 4.08
C THR A 9 14.13 17.95 3.97
N GLU A 10 15.07 18.85 4.23
CA GLU A 10 16.49 18.50 4.36
C GLU A 10 16.74 17.51 5.51
N GLU A 11 15.95 17.58 6.58
CA GLU A 11 16.16 16.76 7.77
C GLU A 11 15.39 15.44 7.75
N GLY A 12 14.38 15.31 6.88
CA GLY A 12 13.64 14.06 6.73
C GLY A 12 12.25 14.17 6.09
N LYS A 13 11.59 13.01 5.97
CA LYS A 13 10.24 12.85 5.44
C LYS A 13 9.19 13.34 6.42
N PHE A 14 8.26 14.18 5.95
CA PHE A 14 7.09 14.59 6.74
C PHE A 14 5.76 14.18 6.10
N SER A 15 5.77 13.61 4.90
CA SER A 15 4.53 13.13 4.26
C SER A 15 4.81 11.91 3.39
N GLY A 16 3.93 10.92 3.47
CA GLY A 16 3.89 9.75 2.60
C GLY A 16 2.58 9.71 1.84
N ASN A 17 2.65 9.35 0.56
CA ASN A 17 1.52 9.37 -0.36
C ASN A 17 1.28 7.99 -0.97
N ALA A 18 0.04 7.75 -1.37
CA ALA A 18 -0.39 6.55 -2.08
C ALA A 18 -1.42 6.92 -3.16
N PHE A 19 -1.50 6.08 -4.18
CA PHE A 19 -2.30 6.32 -5.37
C PHE A 19 -3.10 5.08 -5.74
N THR A 20 -4.36 5.28 -6.11
CA THR A 20 -5.23 4.23 -6.62
C THR A 20 -5.88 4.70 -7.91
N PHE A 21 -5.76 3.90 -8.97
CA PHE A 21 -6.40 4.16 -10.25
C PHE A 21 -7.54 3.18 -10.50
N ARG A 22 -8.72 3.69 -10.88
CA ARG A 22 -9.92 2.90 -11.14
C ARG A 22 -10.64 3.45 -12.38
N ARG A 23 -10.53 2.74 -13.50
CA ARG A 23 -11.14 3.10 -14.80
C ARG A 23 -10.80 4.55 -15.18
N ASN A 24 -11.74 5.48 -14.96
CA ASN A 24 -11.62 6.90 -15.32
C ASN A 24 -11.43 7.81 -14.09
N ARG A 25 -11.01 7.25 -12.94
CA ARG A 25 -10.80 7.98 -11.69
C ARG A 25 -9.43 7.66 -11.11
N ALA A 26 -8.80 8.67 -10.52
CA ALA A 26 -7.57 8.55 -9.76
C ALA A 26 -7.80 9.11 -8.36
N LEU A 27 -7.35 8.38 -7.35
CA LEU A 27 -7.32 8.83 -5.96
C LEU A 27 -5.87 8.96 -5.54
N HIS A 28 -5.46 10.18 -5.18
CA HIS A 28 -4.21 10.45 -4.47
C HIS A 28 -4.57 10.81 -3.04
N HIS A 29 -4.05 10.05 -2.09
CA HIS A 29 -4.16 10.37 -0.67
C HIS A 29 -2.79 10.31 -0.01
N GLY A 30 -2.65 11.00 1.11
CA GLY A 30 -1.39 11.05 1.83
C GLY A 30 -1.57 11.43 3.29
N THR A 31 -0.45 11.44 4.00
CA THR A 31 -0.37 11.88 5.39
C THR A 31 0.52 13.10 5.50
N VAL A 32 0.31 13.92 6.53
CA VAL A 32 1.21 15.01 6.91
C VAL A 32 1.54 14.84 8.39
N LEU A 33 2.82 14.70 8.70
CA LEU A 33 3.31 14.50 10.06
C LEU A 33 3.42 15.86 10.76
N LEU A 34 2.32 16.29 11.38
CA LEU A 34 2.29 17.53 12.15
C LEU A 34 3.11 17.39 13.45
N ASP A 35 2.72 16.42 14.29
CA ASP A 35 3.30 16.19 15.61
C ASP A 35 3.07 14.75 16.08
N VAL A 36 3.63 13.78 15.37
CA VAL A 36 3.46 12.36 15.70
C VAL A 36 4.49 11.87 16.72
N ASP A 37 4.05 10.96 17.59
CA ASP A 37 4.93 10.22 18.51
C ASP A 37 5.78 9.21 17.72
N ARG A 38 7.04 9.59 17.48
CA ARG A 38 7.97 8.79 16.67
C ARG A 38 8.36 7.47 17.35
N GLU A 39 8.38 7.44 18.68
CA GLU A 39 8.72 6.24 19.43
C GLU A 39 7.64 5.18 19.22
N LYS A 40 6.37 5.56 19.39
CA LYS A 40 5.23 4.67 19.10
C LYS A 40 5.19 4.24 17.66
N LEU A 41 5.44 5.15 16.72
CA LEU A 41 5.47 4.82 15.30
C LEU A 41 6.54 3.76 14.99
N GLY A 42 7.76 3.96 15.51
CA GLY A 42 8.85 3.00 15.36
C GLY A 42 8.54 1.63 15.97
N ARG A 43 7.86 1.61 17.12
CA ARG A 43 7.43 0.38 17.80
C ARG A 43 6.38 -0.41 17.00
N TYR A 44 5.41 0.27 16.39
CA TYR A 44 4.31 -0.41 15.68
C TYR A 44 4.64 -0.79 14.23
N LEU A 45 5.54 -0.04 13.57
CA LEU A 45 5.97 -0.33 12.21
C LEU A 45 7.14 -1.34 12.15
N GLN A 46 7.28 -2.20 13.16
CA GLN A 46 8.36 -3.17 13.23
C GLN A 46 8.26 -4.17 12.07
N VAL A 47 9.19 -4.07 11.12
CA VAL A 47 9.34 -5.02 10.02
C VAL A 47 9.80 -6.39 10.55
N SER A 48 9.32 -7.47 9.94
CA SER A 48 9.71 -8.83 10.31
C SER A 48 11.23 -9.04 10.22
N LYS A 49 11.75 -9.97 11.04
CA LYS A 49 13.19 -10.30 11.05
C LYS A 49 13.66 -10.80 9.67
N GLU A 50 12.87 -11.57 8.94
CA GLU A 50 13.24 -12.01 7.59
C GLU A 50 13.42 -10.83 6.62
N LYS A 51 12.60 -9.77 6.75
CA LYS A 51 12.71 -8.54 5.93
C LYS A 51 13.93 -7.69 6.31
N MET A 52 14.47 -7.86 7.52
CA MET A 52 15.73 -7.25 7.97
C MET A 52 16.96 -8.05 7.53
N GLU A 53 16.88 -9.39 7.59
CA GLU A 53 17.97 -10.30 7.21
C GLU A 53 18.24 -10.31 5.71
N ALA A 54 17.19 -10.37 4.87
CA ALA A 54 17.32 -10.29 3.41
C ALA A 54 17.94 -8.96 2.92
N LYS A 55 17.90 -7.93 3.77
CA LYS A 55 18.39 -6.60 3.43
C LYS A 55 19.84 -6.35 3.84
N GLY A 56 20.40 -6.99 4.87
CA GLY A 56 21.70 -6.57 5.43
C GLY A 56 21.77 -5.08 5.80
N ILE A 57 20.62 -4.38 5.79
CA ILE A 57 20.47 -2.94 5.91
C ILE A 57 19.66 -2.73 7.18
N LYS A 58 20.28 -2.07 8.17
CA LYS A 58 19.56 -1.31 9.18
C LYS A 58 18.49 -0.53 8.42
N SER A 59 17.24 -0.99 8.56
CA SER A 59 16.04 -0.50 7.90
C SER A 59 16.21 0.92 7.35
N VAL A 60 15.97 1.10 6.05
CA VAL A 60 15.70 2.43 5.48
C VAL A 60 14.36 2.92 6.05
N GLN A 61 14.32 3.18 7.36
CA GLN A 61 13.41 4.17 7.89
C GLN A 61 13.95 5.48 7.33
N SER A 62 13.30 5.99 6.28
CA SER A 62 13.48 7.41 5.93
C SER A 62 13.31 8.18 7.23
N ARG A 63 14.33 8.92 7.64
CA ARG A 63 14.27 9.77 8.84
C ARG A 63 13.00 10.60 8.73
N ILE A 64 12.07 10.44 9.67
CA ILE A 64 10.83 11.22 9.68
C ILE A 64 11.00 12.47 10.53
N VAL A 65 10.31 13.54 10.15
CA VAL A 65 10.29 14.81 10.86
C VAL A 65 8.86 15.30 11.02
N ASN A 66 8.62 16.06 12.08
CA ASN A 66 7.35 16.67 12.42
C ASN A 66 7.40 18.12 11.96
N LEU A 67 6.32 18.64 11.40
CA LEU A 67 6.26 20.06 11.02
C LEU A 67 6.42 20.99 12.24
N ARG A 68 6.01 20.55 13.43
CA ARG A 68 6.23 21.29 14.68
C ARG A 68 7.70 21.51 15.05
N GLU A 69 8.64 20.75 14.49
CA GLU A 69 10.07 21.03 14.69
C GLU A 69 10.52 22.30 13.95
N TYR A 70 9.81 22.70 12.89
CA TYR A 70 10.09 23.90 12.11
C TYR A 70 9.26 25.09 12.58
N ASN A 71 8.03 24.85 12.98
CA ASN A 71 7.14 25.85 13.54
C ASN A 71 6.26 25.21 14.63
N ASN A 72 6.59 25.47 15.89
CA ASN A 72 5.91 24.84 17.03
C ASN A 72 4.44 25.27 17.18
N ASP A 73 4.07 26.42 16.63
CA ASP A 73 2.73 27.00 16.78
C ASP A 73 1.75 26.48 15.74
N ILE A 74 2.22 25.73 14.73
CA ILE A 74 1.36 25.23 13.66
C ILE A 74 0.33 24.22 14.21
N THR A 75 -0.91 24.43 13.79
CA THR A 75 -2.07 23.61 14.14
C THR A 75 -2.56 22.79 12.95
N VAL A 76 -3.49 21.86 13.22
CA VAL A 76 -4.17 21.11 12.15
C VAL A 76 -4.99 22.06 11.28
N ASP A 77 -5.60 23.09 11.86
CA ASP A 77 -6.44 24.02 11.12
C ASP A 77 -5.61 24.94 10.22
N ASP A 78 -4.42 25.37 10.66
CA ASP A 78 -3.46 26.09 9.80
C ASP A 78 -3.08 25.24 8.59
N LEU A 79 -2.89 23.92 8.78
CA LEU A 79 -2.60 22.99 7.68
C LEU A 79 -3.79 22.85 6.73
N LYS A 80 -5.02 22.72 7.24
CA LYS A 80 -6.23 22.63 6.40
C LYS A 80 -6.36 23.88 5.54
N ILE A 81 -6.25 25.07 6.14
CA ILE A 81 -6.32 26.36 5.44
C ILE A 81 -5.24 26.41 4.35
N SER A 82 -3.98 26.11 4.71
CA SER A 82 -2.86 26.13 3.76
C SER A 82 -3.05 25.18 2.57
N ILE A 83 -3.65 24.00 2.80
CA ILE A 83 -3.94 23.03 1.73
C ILE A 83 -5.03 23.56 0.79
N VAL A 84 -6.09 24.16 1.34
CA VAL A 84 -7.17 24.77 0.54
C VAL A 84 -6.62 25.93 -0.28
N GLU A 85 -5.88 26.85 0.32
CA GLU A 85 -5.26 27.98 -0.38
C GLU A 85 -4.30 27.52 -1.49
N ALA A 86 -3.50 26.48 -1.23
CA ALA A 86 -2.61 25.91 -2.24
C ALA A 86 -3.39 25.27 -3.39
N PHE A 87 -4.51 24.61 -3.10
CA PHE A 87 -5.39 24.02 -4.10
C PHE A 87 -6.03 25.11 -4.97
N GLU A 88 -6.57 26.17 -4.36
CA GLU A 88 -7.17 27.29 -5.09
C GLU A 88 -6.17 28.05 -5.95
N LYS A 89 -4.93 28.19 -5.47
CA LYS A 89 -3.85 28.81 -6.25
C LYS A 89 -3.53 28.02 -7.51
N GLU A 90 -3.58 26.69 -7.45
CA GLU A 90 -3.24 25.81 -8.58
C GLU A 90 -4.41 25.63 -9.55
N PHE A 91 -5.64 25.49 -9.03
CA PHE A 91 -6.81 25.09 -9.82
C PHE A 91 -7.85 26.21 -10.02
N GLY A 92 -7.69 27.36 -9.35
CA GLY A 92 -8.63 28.47 -9.35
C GLY A 92 -9.57 28.47 -8.14
N ALA A 93 -10.40 29.51 -8.05
CA ALA A 93 -11.34 29.69 -6.93
C ALA A 93 -12.27 28.47 -6.78
N CYS A 94 -12.42 28.00 -5.55
CA CYS A 94 -13.22 26.83 -5.22
C CYS A 94 -14.38 27.21 -4.30
N GLU A 95 -15.46 26.42 -4.36
CA GLU A 95 -16.58 26.55 -3.44
C GLU A 95 -16.51 25.41 -2.42
N ILE A 96 -16.58 25.76 -1.13
CA ILE A 96 -16.76 24.76 -0.07
C ILE A 96 -18.22 24.32 -0.13
N ILE A 97 -18.45 23.15 -0.71
CA ILE A 97 -19.80 22.58 -0.86
C ILE A 97 -20.30 22.06 0.49
N ASN A 98 -19.43 21.42 1.27
CA ASN A 98 -19.75 20.88 2.59
C ASN A 98 -18.54 20.98 3.53
N GLU A 99 -18.78 21.26 4.80
CA GLU A 99 -17.79 21.20 5.88
C GLU A 99 -18.42 20.47 7.07
N PHE A 100 -17.67 19.55 7.67
CA PHE A 100 -18.16 18.64 8.70
C PHE A 100 -17.23 18.67 9.91
N ASP A 101 -17.71 19.21 11.02
CA ASP A 101 -16.99 19.21 12.29
C ASP A 101 -17.19 17.90 13.08
N ASP A 102 -18.27 17.18 12.79
CA ASP A 102 -18.63 15.90 13.41
C ASP A 102 -18.80 14.82 12.33
N PRO A 103 -18.10 13.68 12.41
CA PRO A 103 -18.35 12.54 11.52
C PRO A 103 -19.82 12.08 11.46
N LEU A 104 -20.64 12.32 12.50
CA LEU A 104 -22.06 12.03 12.49
C LEU A 104 -22.87 12.92 11.53
N SER A 105 -22.36 14.09 11.17
CA SER A 105 -23.02 14.97 10.19
C SER A 105 -22.94 14.43 8.76
N LEU A 106 -22.01 13.50 8.47
CA LEU A 106 -21.89 12.86 7.16
C LEU A 106 -23.16 12.11 6.75
N LYS A 107 -23.94 11.61 7.72
CA LYS A 107 -25.15 10.80 7.49
C LYS A 107 -26.22 11.51 6.67
N GLU A 108 -26.23 12.83 6.67
CA GLU A 108 -27.17 13.64 5.91
C GLU A 108 -26.82 13.73 4.41
N PHE A 109 -25.57 13.41 4.05
CA PHE A 109 -25.00 13.61 2.71
C PHE A 109 -24.62 12.31 2.01
N VAL A 110 -24.64 11.19 2.73
CA VAL A 110 -24.25 9.87 2.22
C VAL A 110 -25.33 8.84 2.54
N ASN A 111 -25.44 7.80 1.71
CA ASN A 111 -26.29 6.66 2.05
C ASN A 111 -25.67 5.91 3.24
N GLN A 112 -26.31 6.02 4.41
CA GLN A 112 -25.79 5.44 5.63
C GLN A 112 -25.64 3.92 5.54
N GLU A 113 -26.58 3.23 4.88
CA GLU A 113 -26.51 1.77 4.73
C GLU A 113 -25.28 1.34 3.90
N GLU A 114 -24.91 2.13 2.88
CA GLU A 114 -23.70 1.89 2.08
C GLU A 114 -22.43 2.12 2.89
N ILE A 115 -22.38 3.20 3.68
CA ILE A 115 -21.24 3.48 4.56
C ILE A 115 -21.08 2.42 5.63
N ASP A 116 -22.17 2.00 6.26
CA ASP A 116 -22.17 0.96 7.30
C ASP A 116 -21.68 -0.37 6.72
N ALA A 117 -22.15 -0.76 5.52
CA ALA A 117 -21.66 -1.96 4.85
C ALA A 117 -20.16 -1.91 4.53
N ILE A 118 -19.63 -0.75 4.11
CA ILE A 118 -18.20 -0.54 3.86
C ILE A 118 -17.42 -0.61 5.19
N TYR A 119 -17.95 0.03 6.24
CA TYR A 119 -17.34 0.03 7.56
C TYR A 119 -17.27 -1.38 8.14
N ASP A 120 -18.32 -2.19 8.01
CA ASP A 120 -18.35 -3.57 8.46
C ASP A 120 -17.26 -4.41 7.78
N ILE A 121 -17.05 -4.22 6.48
CA ILE A 121 -15.95 -4.89 5.75
C ILE A 121 -14.60 -4.47 6.34
N TYR A 122 -14.31 -3.17 6.41
CA TYR A 122 -12.98 -2.68 6.80
C TYR A 122 -12.67 -2.84 8.30
N SER A 123 -13.69 -2.90 9.15
CA SER A 123 -13.56 -3.15 10.58
C SER A 123 -13.58 -4.64 10.93
N SER A 124 -14.02 -5.51 10.02
CA SER A 124 -14.05 -6.97 10.25
C SER A 124 -12.66 -7.51 10.59
N TRP A 125 -12.64 -8.52 11.47
CA TRP A 125 -11.41 -9.24 11.79
C TRP A 125 -10.86 -9.95 10.55
N ASP A 126 -11.74 -10.50 9.72
CA ASP A 126 -11.37 -11.19 8.48
C ASP A 126 -10.62 -10.30 7.52
N TYR A 127 -11.03 -9.03 7.37
CA TYR A 127 -10.33 -8.07 6.52
C TYR A 127 -9.03 -7.57 7.16
N ARG A 128 -9.05 -7.23 8.46
CA ARG A 128 -7.86 -6.68 9.16
C ARG A 128 -6.76 -7.71 9.42
N TYR A 129 -7.13 -8.97 9.65
CA TYR A 129 -6.22 -10.01 10.15
C TYR A 129 -6.47 -11.41 9.56
N GLY A 130 -7.72 -11.79 9.27
CA GLY A 130 -8.09 -13.17 8.93
C GLY A 130 -7.63 -13.66 7.56
N GLN A 131 -6.98 -12.81 6.77
CA GLN A 131 -6.40 -13.18 5.48
C GLN A 131 -4.98 -13.76 5.57
N ALA A 132 -4.58 -14.34 6.71
CA ALA A 132 -3.34 -15.09 6.85
C ALA A 132 -3.59 -16.62 6.83
N PRO A 133 -3.86 -17.24 5.66
CA PRO A 133 -3.83 -18.70 5.54
C PRO A 133 -2.50 -19.27 6.03
N ARG A 134 -2.54 -20.53 6.50
CA ARG A 134 -1.31 -21.33 6.53
C ARG A 134 -0.98 -21.71 5.09
N PHE A 135 0.20 -21.32 4.65
CA PHE A 135 0.71 -21.65 3.31
C PHE A 135 1.80 -22.71 3.43
N ASP A 136 1.88 -23.56 2.40
CA ASP A 136 2.94 -24.58 2.31
C ASP A 136 4.24 -23.98 1.78
N ILE A 137 4.13 -22.92 0.97
CA ILE A 137 5.27 -22.21 0.38
C ILE A 137 5.07 -20.71 0.54
N GLU A 138 6.11 -20.07 1.06
CA GLU A 138 6.18 -18.62 1.23
C GLU A 138 7.46 -18.10 0.55
N TRP A 139 7.29 -17.25 -0.45
CA TRP A 139 8.38 -16.63 -1.18
C TRP A 139 8.34 -15.12 -1.02
N VAL A 140 9.33 -14.58 -0.34
CA VAL A 140 9.50 -13.14 -0.13
C VAL A 140 10.66 -12.65 -0.99
N HIS A 141 10.44 -11.58 -1.76
CA HIS A 141 11.49 -10.94 -2.55
C HIS A 141 11.29 -9.43 -2.63
N ARG A 142 12.36 -8.69 -2.86
CA ARG A 142 12.30 -7.24 -3.04
C ARG A 142 12.97 -6.82 -4.34
N PHE A 143 12.16 -6.25 -5.22
CA PHE A 143 12.57 -5.63 -6.47
C PHE A 143 12.79 -4.12 -6.28
N SER A 144 13.26 -3.46 -7.34
CA SER A 144 13.44 -2.01 -7.38
C SER A 144 12.13 -1.24 -7.20
N TRP A 145 10.99 -1.83 -7.59
CA TRP A 145 9.66 -1.23 -7.52
C TRP A 145 8.86 -1.58 -6.25
N GLY A 146 9.35 -2.50 -5.41
CA GLY A 146 8.63 -2.94 -4.21
C GLY A 146 8.99 -4.36 -3.77
N GLY A 147 8.52 -4.73 -2.59
CA GLY A 147 8.52 -6.10 -2.08
C GLY A 147 7.30 -6.87 -2.57
N ILE A 148 7.48 -8.16 -2.83
CA ILE A 148 6.40 -9.12 -3.09
C ILE A 148 6.52 -10.29 -2.12
N GLU A 149 5.38 -10.79 -1.69
CA GLU A 149 5.26 -12.02 -0.90
C GLU A 149 4.26 -12.92 -1.61
N ILE A 150 4.73 -14.06 -2.12
CA ILE A 150 3.92 -15.05 -2.82
C ILE A 150 3.72 -16.24 -1.88
N HIS A 151 2.47 -16.52 -1.59
CA HIS A 151 2.04 -17.52 -0.63
C HIS A 151 1.19 -18.56 -1.33
N LEU A 152 1.54 -19.85 -1.20
CA LEU A 152 0.90 -20.95 -1.95
C LEU A 152 0.50 -22.09 -1.03
N CYS A 153 -0.72 -22.61 -1.21
CA CYS A 153 -1.19 -23.86 -0.62
C CYS A 153 -1.17 -24.97 -1.69
N LEU A 154 -0.55 -26.11 -1.38
CA LEU A 154 -0.34 -27.23 -2.29
C LEU A 154 -1.17 -28.45 -1.88
N LYS A 155 -1.81 -29.08 -2.87
CA LYS A 155 -2.42 -30.40 -2.74
C LYS A 155 -2.12 -31.23 -3.98
N ASN A 156 -1.43 -32.35 -3.81
CA ASN A 156 -1.06 -33.26 -4.91
C ASN A 156 -0.32 -32.57 -6.07
N GLY A 157 0.59 -31.62 -5.76
CA GLY A 157 1.36 -30.88 -6.77
C GLY A 157 0.56 -29.80 -7.53
N ILE A 158 -0.65 -29.49 -7.07
CA ILE A 158 -1.50 -28.41 -7.59
C ILE A 158 -1.61 -27.32 -6.52
N ILE A 159 -1.48 -26.07 -6.95
CA ILE A 159 -1.69 -24.89 -6.11
C ILE A 159 -3.20 -24.72 -5.93
N THR A 160 -3.74 -25.08 -4.77
CA THR A 160 -5.18 -24.96 -4.49
C THR A 160 -5.58 -23.53 -4.14
N GLN A 161 -4.66 -22.79 -3.56
CA GLN A 161 -4.85 -21.39 -3.19
C GLN A 161 -3.52 -20.66 -3.27
N SER A 162 -3.55 -19.43 -3.75
CA SER A 162 -2.44 -18.51 -3.79
C SER A 162 -2.87 -17.15 -3.25
N ARG A 163 -1.94 -16.46 -2.61
CA ARG A 163 -2.09 -15.05 -2.26
C ARG A 163 -0.79 -14.33 -2.54
N ILE A 164 -0.90 -13.13 -3.10
CA ILE A 164 0.23 -12.26 -3.33
C ILE A 164 0.00 -10.97 -2.55
N PHE A 165 0.96 -10.62 -1.68
CA PHE A 165 1.01 -9.33 -1.01
C PHE A 165 2.16 -8.51 -1.58
N SER A 166 1.99 -7.19 -1.64
CA SER A 166 3.04 -6.30 -2.14
C SER A 166 2.92 -4.89 -1.55
N ASP A 167 4.07 -4.23 -1.38
CA ASP A 167 4.16 -2.80 -1.10
C ASP A 167 4.40 -1.96 -2.38
N ALA A 168 4.25 -2.58 -3.57
CA ALA A 168 4.38 -1.91 -4.85
C ALA A 168 3.25 -0.91 -5.11
N LEU A 169 3.56 0.13 -5.88
CA LEU A 169 2.63 1.21 -6.18
C LEU A 169 1.65 0.91 -7.32
N ASP A 170 1.97 -0.09 -8.16
CA ASP A 170 1.06 -0.55 -9.21
C ASP A 170 0.05 -1.55 -8.62
N GLU A 171 -0.89 -1.03 -7.83
CA GLU A 171 -1.98 -1.80 -7.26
C GLU A 171 -2.80 -2.55 -8.34
N PRO A 172 -3.14 -1.96 -9.52
CA PRO A 172 -3.86 -2.68 -10.56
C PRO A 172 -3.13 -3.91 -11.08
N PHE A 173 -1.80 -3.86 -11.22
CA PHE A 173 -1.01 -5.04 -11.57
C PHE A 173 -1.02 -6.08 -10.46
N ILE A 174 -0.72 -5.72 -9.21
CA ILE A 174 -0.66 -6.67 -8.09
C ILE A 174 -2.01 -7.37 -7.90
N THR A 175 -3.11 -6.62 -7.93
CA THR A 175 -4.47 -7.17 -7.85
C THR A 175 -4.77 -8.13 -9.02
N SER A 176 -4.25 -7.86 -10.23
CA SER A 176 -4.46 -8.73 -11.40
C SER A 176 -3.78 -10.10 -11.28
N ILE A 177 -2.70 -10.21 -10.49
CA ILE A 177 -1.91 -11.43 -10.31
C ILE A 177 -2.19 -12.16 -8.99
N GLN A 178 -2.96 -11.56 -8.07
CA GLN A 178 -3.14 -12.05 -6.70
C GLN A 178 -3.57 -13.53 -6.60
N ASP A 179 -4.42 -13.97 -7.52
CA ASP A 179 -4.98 -15.33 -7.59
C ASP A 179 -4.52 -16.10 -8.84
N CYS A 180 -3.50 -15.59 -9.55
CA CYS A 180 -3.13 -16.15 -10.86
C CYS A 180 -2.64 -17.59 -10.78
N PHE A 181 -2.14 -18.04 -9.62
CA PHE A 181 -1.66 -19.40 -9.43
C PHE A 181 -2.74 -20.37 -8.95
N ASN A 182 -3.97 -19.93 -8.71
CA ASN A 182 -5.05 -20.82 -8.28
C ASN A 182 -5.32 -21.88 -9.36
N ASN A 183 -5.32 -23.15 -8.97
CA ASN A 183 -5.44 -24.34 -9.83
C ASN A 183 -4.30 -24.53 -10.84
N VAL A 184 -3.15 -23.90 -10.62
CA VAL A 184 -1.96 -24.08 -11.46
C VAL A 184 -1.11 -25.22 -10.89
N ARG A 185 -0.51 -26.04 -11.77
CA ARG A 185 0.46 -27.05 -11.34
C ARG A 185 1.69 -26.37 -10.78
N PHE A 186 2.20 -26.86 -9.66
CA PHE A 186 3.43 -26.35 -9.04
C PHE A 186 4.66 -26.78 -9.87
N LYS A 187 4.82 -26.14 -11.03
CA LYS A 187 5.90 -26.31 -12.00
C LYS A 187 6.22 -24.94 -12.58
N LYS A 188 7.51 -24.63 -12.68
CA LYS A 188 7.99 -23.32 -13.19
C LYS A 188 7.28 -22.88 -14.47
N GLN A 189 7.23 -23.75 -15.48
CA GLN A 189 6.63 -23.41 -16.77
C GLN A 189 5.14 -23.05 -16.66
N ASP A 190 4.38 -23.74 -15.81
CA ASP A 190 2.95 -23.52 -15.65
C ASP A 190 2.69 -22.23 -14.85
N MET A 191 3.50 -21.96 -13.83
CA MET A 191 3.45 -20.70 -13.07
C MET A 191 3.83 -19.49 -13.93
N ILE A 192 4.89 -19.60 -14.74
CA ILE A 192 5.31 -18.53 -15.65
C ILE A 192 4.18 -18.19 -16.64
N LYS A 193 3.56 -19.21 -17.23
CA LYS A 193 2.40 -19.03 -18.12
C LYS A 193 1.24 -18.30 -17.42
N ALA A 194 0.98 -18.61 -16.15
CA ALA A 194 -0.08 -17.98 -15.38
C ALA A 194 0.13 -16.47 -15.19
N ILE A 195 1.37 -16.03 -14.90
CA ILE A 195 1.71 -14.60 -14.83
C ILE A 195 1.63 -13.95 -16.20
N SER A 196 2.23 -14.57 -17.23
CA SER A 196 2.23 -14.02 -18.59
C SER A 196 0.82 -13.83 -19.14
N ALA A 197 -0.14 -14.69 -18.76
CA ALA A 197 -1.53 -14.57 -19.16
C ALA A 197 -2.27 -13.36 -18.55
N LYS A 198 -1.78 -12.77 -17.45
CA LYS A 198 -2.40 -11.60 -16.83
C LYS A 198 -1.94 -10.28 -17.44
N LYS A 199 -0.62 -10.11 -17.62
CA LYS A 199 0.00 -8.94 -18.29
C LYS A 199 1.43 -9.28 -18.74
N SER A 200 1.57 -9.89 -19.91
CA SER A 200 2.87 -10.28 -20.49
C SER A 200 3.86 -9.12 -20.68
N ASP A 201 3.35 -7.90 -20.92
CA ASP A 201 4.19 -6.76 -21.30
C ASP A 201 4.61 -5.87 -20.11
N SER A 202 4.28 -6.27 -18.88
CA SER A 202 4.69 -5.53 -17.68
C SER A 202 6.16 -5.84 -17.32
N PRO A 203 7.02 -4.83 -17.07
CA PRO A 203 8.35 -5.04 -16.52
C PRO A 203 8.31 -5.78 -15.17
N MET A 204 7.31 -5.49 -14.34
CA MET A 204 7.13 -6.19 -13.06
C MET A 204 6.80 -7.68 -13.27
N ALA A 205 6.08 -8.03 -14.35
CA ALA A 205 5.81 -9.43 -14.66
C ALA A 205 7.09 -10.17 -15.06
N HIS A 206 7.97 -9.54 -15.84
CA HIS A 206 9.27 -10.11 -16.20
C HIS A 206 10.13 -10.36 -14.96
N ASP A 207 10.23 -9.37 -14.07
CA ASP A 207 10.98 -9.50 -12.81
C ASP A 207 10.47 -10.68 -11.95
N ILE A 208 9.15 -10.84 -11.84
CA ILE A 208 8.56 -11.96 -11.08
C ILE A 208 8.81 -13.30 -11.80
N ILE A 209 8.77 -13.34 -13.13
CA ILE A 209 9.07 -14.55 -13.92
C ILE A 209 10.52 -14.99 -13.71
N GLU A 210 11.48 -14.07 -13.79
CA GLU A 210 12.89 -14.34 -13.51
C GLU A 210 13.08 -14.85 -12.07
N TYR A 211 12.38 -14.22 -11.12
CA TYR A 211 12.39 -14.67 -9.73
C TYR A 211 11.88 -16.10 -9.58
N ILE A 212 10.78 -16.48 -10.22
CA ILE A 212 10.26 -17.87 -10.21
C ILE A 212 11.26 -18.83 -10.87
N GLN A 213 11.90 -18.42 -11.97
CA GLN A 213 12.91 -19.24 -12.64
C GLN A 213 14.11 -19.55 -11.73
N SER A 214 14.50 -18.58 -10.90
CA SER A 214 15.64 -18.70 -9.96
C SER A 214 15.42 -19.70 -8.82
N LYS A 215 14.17 -20.08 -8.51
CA LYS A 215 13.86 -21.01 -7.41
C LYS A 215 14.20 -22.45 -7.75
N GLU A 216 14.62 -23.23 -6.77
CA GLU A 216 14.91 -24.66 -6.97
C GLU A 216 13.69 -25.51 -6.60
N PHE A 217 12.89 -25.92 -7.60
CA PHE A 217 11.81 -26.92 -7.52
C PHE A 217 11.37 -27.39 -8.91
#